data_AF-A0A259BHX5-F1
#
_entry.id   AF-A0A259BHX5-F1
#
_cell.length_a   1.000
_cell.length_b   1.000
_cell.length_c   1.000
_cell.angle_alpha   90.00
_cell.angle_beta   90.00
_cell.angle_gamma   90.00
#
_symmetry.space_group_name_H-M   'P 1'
#
loop_
_entity.id
_entity.type
_entity.pdbx_description
1 polymer ?
#
loop_
_entity_poly.entity_id
_entity_poly.type
_entity_poly.pdbx_seq_one_letter_code
_entity_poly.pdbx_strand_id
1 'polypeptide(L)'
;MTQEQAHAPNPAEGWNEPKPTALLVLADGTVLEGMGLGAIGEGVGEVCFNTAITGYEEILTDPSYTGQIITFTFPHVGNVGTNEEDIETVSMAASSGVRGVVLRTSVTEPSNYRATRHLDQWLKARGIAGISGIDTRALTALIREGGMPNAVIAHSPDGVFDIEAL
;
A
#
# COMPACT_ATOMS: atom_id res chain seq x y z
N MET A 1 -32.80 -22.16 -0.72
CA MET A 1 -31.65 -22.90 -1.28
C MET A 1 -31.56 -22.53 -2.75
N THR A 2 -30.83 -21.47 -3.06
CA THR A 2 -30.57 -21.04 -4.44
C THR A 2 -29.10 -21.35 -4.68
N GLN A 3 -28.82 -22.31 -5.56
CA GLN A 3 -27.46 -22.75 -5.84
C GLN A 3 -26.71 -21.66 -6.61
N GLU A 4 -25.57 -21.25 -6.06
CA GLU A 4 -24.60 -20.35 -6.68
C GLU A 4 -23.88 -21.14 -7.78
N GLN A 5 -24.09 -20.75 -9.04
CA GLN A 5 -23.40 -21.34 -10.18
C GLN A 5 -21.97 -20.80 -10.22
N ALA A 6 -21.00 -21.65 -9.90
CA ALA A 6 -19.59 -21.38 -10.13
C ALA A 6 -19.35 -21.18 -11.63
N HIS A 7 -18.90 -19.98 -12.01
CA HIS A 7 -18.48 -19.65 -13.37
C HIS A 7 -17.15 -20.37 -13.66
N ALA A 8 -17.18 -21.35 -14.55
CA ALA A 8 -15.97 -22.03 -15.02
C ALA A 8 -15.15 -21.08 -15.91
N PRO A 9 -13.81 -21.01 -15.78
CA PRO A 9 -12.99 -20.12 -16.58
C PRO A 9 -13.02 -20.54 -18.06
N ASN A 10 -13.21 -19.55 -18.94
CA ASN A 10 -13.28 -19.72 -20.39
C ASN A 10 -11.86 -19.96 -20.97
N PRO A 11 -11.60 -21.07 -21.67
CA PRO A 11 -10.27 -21.41 -22.21
C PRO A 11 -9.77 -20.49 -23.35
N ALA A 12 -10.49 -19.41 -23.68
CA ALA A 12 -10.15 -18.44 -24.73
C ALA A 12 -9.45 -17.17 -24.21
N GLU A 13 -9.29 -16.99 -22.90
CA GLU A 13 -8.47 -15.90 -22.37
C GLU A 13 -6.99 -16.29 -22.49
N GLY A 14 -6.25 -15.54 -23.30
CA GLY A 14 -4.79 -15.69 -23.41
C GLY A 14 -4.08 -15.28 -22.13
N TRP A 15 -2.77 -15.03 -22.20
CA TRP A 15 -2.03 -14.40 -21.10
C TRP A 15 -2.57 -12.98 -20.88
N ASN A 16 -3.56 -12.83 -20.01
CA ASN A 16 -4.09 -11.52 -19.61
C ASN A 16 -3.12 -10.91 -18.59
N GLU A 17 -2.49 -9.80 -18.95
CA GLU A 17 -1.73 -9.01 -17.99
C GLU A 17 -2.73 -8.42 -16.96
N PRO A 18 -2.44 -8.56 -15.65
CA PRO A 18 -3.30 -8.01 -14.63
C PRO A 18 -3.34 -6.48 -14.77
N LYS A 19 -4.55 -5.93 -14.83
CA LYS A 19 -4.75 -4.49 -14.88
C LYS A 19 -4.25 -3.84 -13.57
N PRO A 20 -3.42 -2.78 -13.61
CA PRO A 20 -3.02 -2.05 -12.43
C PRO A 20 -4.24 -1.47 -11.70
N THR A 21 -4.26 -1.61 -10.37
CA THR A 21 -5.32 -1.06 -9.50
C THR A 21 -4.79 -0.02 -8.54
N ALA A 22 -3.51 0.35 -8.62
CA ALA A 22 -2.97 1.52 -7.94
C ALA A 22 -1.85 2.18 -8.74
N LEU A 23 -1.72 3.49 -8.52
CA LEU A 23 -0.68 4.35 -9.09
C LEU A 23 0.08 5.08 -7.98
N LEU A 24 1.37 5.28 -8.17
CA LEU A 24 2.16 6.29 -7.47
C LEU A 24 2.70 7.26 -8.52
N VAL A 25 2.19 8.49 -8.51
CA VAL A 25 2.56 9.57 -9.43
C VAL A 25 3.51 10.51 -8.71
N LEU A 26 4.77 10.56 -9.14
CA LEU A 26 5.78 11.45 -8.58
C LEU A 26 5.66 12.86 -9.17
N ALA A 27 6.11 13.88 -8.44
CA ALA A 27 6.06 15.28 -8.86
C ALA A 27 6.79 15.60 -10.19
N ASP A 28 7.68 14.73 -10.66
CA ASP A 28 8.35 14.87 -11.96
C ASP A 28 7.53 14.28 -13.13
N GLY A 29 6.35 13.73 -12.85
CA GLY A 29 5.48 13.07 -13.81
C GLY A 29 5.73 11.56 -13.97
N THR A 30 6.68 10.99 -13.22
CA THR A 30 6.90 9.54 -13.23
C THR A 30 5.70 8.82 -12.64
N VAL A 31 5.12 7.89 -13.41
CA VAL A 31 4.00 7.05 -12.97
C VAL A 31 4.50 5.64 -12.70
N LEU A 32 4.31 5.17 -11.46
CA LEU A 32 4.58 3.79 -11.07
C LEU A 32 3.27 3.04 -10.91
N GLU A 33 3.11 1.96 -11.66
CA GLU A 33 1.90 1.15 -11.69
C GLU A 33 2.04 -0.09 -10.83
N GLY A 34 0.97 -0.47 -10.13
CA GLY A 34 0.99 -1.64 -9.27
C GLY A 34 -0.40 -2.12 -8.86
N MET A 35 -0.42 -3.01 -7.88
CA MET A 35 -1.64 -3.58 -7.33
C MET A 35 -2.02 -2.85 -6.04
N GLY A 36 -3.23 -2.32 -6.02
CA GLY A 36 -3.78 -1.59 -4.90
C GLY A 36 -4.10 -2.47 -3.69
N LEU A 37 -3.89 -1.90 -2.51
CA LEU A 37 -4.29 -2.45 -1.22
C LEU A 37 -4.74 -1.32 -0.29
N GLY A 38 -5.43 -1.65 0.79
CA GLY A 38 -5.90 -0.65 1.74
C GLY A 38 -7.12 0.11 1.21
N ALA A 39 -7.28 1.34 1.68
CA ALA A 39 -8.42 2.19 1.35
C ALA A 39 -8.45 2.58 -0.13
N ILE A 40 -9.66 2.71 -0.68
CA ILE A 40 -9.91 3.23 -2.02
C ILE A 40 -9.85 4.76 -1.96
N GLY A 41 -9.23 5.39 -2.95
CA GLY A 41 -9.09 6.83 -3.06
C GLY A 41 -7.64 7.24 -3.27
N GLU A 42 -7.36 8.51 -2.96
CA GLU A 42 -6.08 9.15 -3.20
C GLU A 42 -5.47 9.72 -1.92
N GLY A 43 -4.14 9.78 -1.89
CA GLY A 43 -3.36 10.38 -0.82
C GLY A 43 -2.22 11.19 -1.41
N VAL A 44 -2.08 12.44 -0.96
CA VAL A 44 -0.96 13.30 -1.33
C VAL A 44 0.04 13.32 -0.19
N GLY A 45 1.32 13.11 -0.49
CA GLY A 45 2.37 13.18 0.52
C GLY A 45 3.78 13.14 -0.04
N GLU A 46 4.75 13.38 0.83
CA GLU A 46 6.17 13.24 0.53
C GLU A 46 6.56 11.75 0.62
N VAL A 47 7.24 11.23 -0.40
CA VAL A 47 7.66 9.83 -0.44
C VAL A 47 8.95 9.66 0.36
N CYS A 48 8.85 8.91 1.45
CA CYS A 48 9.98 8.51 2.27
C CYS A 48 10.29 7.01 2.11
N PHE A 49 11.43 6.57 2.62
CA PHE A 49 11.73 5.14 2.74
C PHE A 49 12.14 4.78 4.17
N ASN A 50 11.80 3.56 4.57
CA ASN A 50 12.20 2.99 5.85
C ASN A 50 12.86 1.61 5.66
N THR A 51 14.00 1.40 6.32
CA THR A 51 14.82 0.20 6.21
C THR A 51 14.53 -0.87 7.25
N ALA A 52 13.54 -0.65 8.12
CA ALA A 52 13.11 -1.64 9.10
C ALA A 52 12.60 -2.90 8.40
N ILE A 53 13.05 -4.04 8.92
CA ILE A 53 12.69 -5.37 8.39
C ILE A 53 11.44 -5.92 9.09
N THR A 54 11.12 -5.37 10.28
CA THR A 54 9.98 -5.70 11.13
C THR A 54 9.38 -4.43 11.71
N GLY A 55 8.22 -4.52 12.34
CA GLY A 55 7.61 -3.39 13.04
C GLY A 55 6.92 -2.39 12.10
N TYR A 56 6.33 -2.89 11.00
CA TYR A 56 5.66 -2.02 10.03
C TYR A 56 4.38 -1.38 10.61
N GLU A 57 3.74 -2.01 11.59
CA GLU A 57 2.52 -1.48 12.21
C GLU A 57 2.84 -0.27 13.10
N GLU A 58 3.90 -0.38 13.89
CA GLU A 58 4.48 0.68 14.71
C GLU A 58 4.87 1.87 13.83
N ILE A 59 5.56 1.61 12.71
CA ILE A 59 5.95 2.65 11.74
C ILE A 59 4.74 3.32 11.10
N LEU A 60 3.71 2.55 10.71
CA LEU A 60 2.49 3.08 10.12
C LEU A 60 1.61 3.86 11.12
N THR A 61 1.92 3.79 12.42
CA THR A 61 1.21 4.51 13.48
C THR A 61 2.04 5.62 14.13
N ASP A 62 3.33 5.74 13.78
CA ASP A 62 4.23 6.78 14.28
C ASP A 62 3.84 8.17 13.72
N PRO A 63 3.54 9.16 14.61
CA PRO A 63 3.20 10.52 14.21
C PRO A 63 4.25 11.22 13.35
N SER A 64 5.51 10.79 13.40
CA SER A 64 6.63 11.37 12.64
C SER A 64 6.45 11.24 11.12
N TYR A 65 5.63 10.29 10.66
CA TYR A 65 5.32 10.08 9.24
C TYR A 65 4.04 10.82 8.79
N THR A 66 3.55 11.77 9.58
CA THR A 66 2.37 12.56 9.18
C THR A 66 2.60 13.29 7.87
N GLY A 67 1.72 13.07 6.89
CA GLY A 67 1.82 13.68 5.56
C GLY A 67 2.74 12.93 4.60
N GLN A 68 3.28 11.76 4.97
CA GLN A 68 4.23 11.01 4.14
C GLN A 68 3.61 9.74 3.55
N ILE A 69 4.18 9.30 2.42
CA ILE A 69 3.94 8.00 1.80
C ILE A 69 5.16 7.14 2.08
N ILE A 70 4.97 6.04 2.84
CA ILE A 70 6.09 5.22 3.33
C ILE A 70 6.42 4.12 2.33
N THR A 71 7.66 4.12 1.85
CA THR A 71 8.23 3.01 1.06
C THR A 71 9.01 2.06 1.98
N PHE A 72 8.54 0.83 2.11
CA PHE A 72 9.28 -0.19 2.86
C PHE A 72 10.31 -0.87 1.96
N THR A 73 11.57 -0.94 2.43
CA THR A 73 12.62 -1.63 1.66
C THR A 73 12.55 -3.14 1.82
N PHE A 74 11.97 -3.65 2.92
CA PHE A 74 11.79 -5.08 3.11
C PHE A 74 10.63 -5.58 2.23
N PRO A 75 10.81 -6.64 1.43
CA PRO A 75 9.81 -7.01 0.42
C PRO A 75 8.54 -7.67 0.97
N HIS A 76 8.58 -8.30 2.15
CA HIS A 76 7.47 -9.08 2.70
C HIS A 76 6.82 -8.39 3.90
N VAL A 77 6.17 -7.24 3.64
CA VAL A 77 5.40 -6.50 4.65
C VAL A 77 3.99 -7.09 4.77
N GLY A 78 3.48 -7.20 6.00
CA GLY A 78 2.17 -7.80 6.30
C GLY A 78 2.21 -9.28 6.71
N ASN A 79 3.38 -9.92 6.68
CA ASN A 79 3.57 -11.34 6.99
C ASN A 79 3.16 -11.74 8.43
N VAL A 80 3.14 -10.80 9.38
CA VAL A 80 2.72 -11.05 10.76
C VAL A 80 1.31 -10.52 11.07
N GLY A 81 0.59 -10.01 10.06
CA GLY A 81 -0.72 -9.39 10.23
C GLY A 81 -0.65 -8.10 11.03
N THR A 82 -1.74 -7.74 11.70
CA THR A 82 -1.79 -6.56 12.57
C THR A 82 -2.53 -6.87 13.87
N ASN A 83 -2.27 -6.10 14.93
CA ASN A 83 -2.92 -6.23 16.23
C ASN A 83 -3.09 -4.89 16.95
N GLU A 84 -3.90 -4.85 18.00
CA GLU A 84 -4.18 -3.58 18.71
C GLU A 84 -3.10 -3.22 19.75
N GLU A 85 -2.13 -4.10 20.01
CA GLU A 85 -1.06 -3.90 21.00
C GLU A 85 0.15 -3.17 20.41
N ASP A 86 0.42 -3.35 19.11
CA ASP A 86 1.59 -2.79 18.42
C ASP A 86 1.33 -1.37 17.83
N ILE A 87 0.41 -0.61 18.45
CA ILE A 87 0.05 0.76 18.06
C ILE A 87 0.89 1.76 18.87
N GLU A 88 1.74 2.55 18.20
CA GLU A 88 2.62 3.54 18.85
C GLU A 88 1.94 4.88 19.14
N THR A 89 0.78 5.16 18.53
CA THR A 89 0.10 6.44 18.75
C THR A 89 -0.68 6.47 20.07
N VAL A 90 -0.55 7.58 20.81
CA VAL A 90 -1.28 7.83 22.06
C VAL A 90 -2.73 8.28 21.80
N SER A 91 -3.05 8.69 20.57
CA SER A 91 -4.37 9.18 20.18
C SER A 91 -5.14 8.06 19.47
N MET A 92 -6.21 7.57 20.10
CA MET A 92 -7.19 6.66 19.49
C MET A 92 -7.94 7.26 18.27
N ALA A 93 -7.59 8.49 17.84
CA ALA A 93 -8.12 9.04 16.61
C ALA A 93 -7.66 8.19 15.43
N ALA A 94 -8.62 7.49 14.82
CA ALA A 94 -8.48 6.48 13.78
C ALA A 94 -7.75 6.92 12.48
N SER A 95 -7.25 8.16 12.39
CA SER A 95 -6.45 8.63 11.27
C SER A 95 -4.97 8.43 11.57
N SER A 96 -4.35 7.42 10.93
CA SER A 96 -2.89 7.47 10.79
C SER A 96 -2.53 8.76 10.05
N GLY A 97 -1.48 9.45 10.50
CA GLY A 97 -0.95 10.60 9.78
C GLY A 97 -0.36 10.23 8.43
N VAL A 98 -0.05 8.94 8.23
CA VAL A 98 0.50 8.38 6.99
C VAL A 98 -0.53 8.48 5.87
N ARG A 99 -0.06 8.92 4.70
CA ARG A 99 -0.90 9.15 3.50
C ARG A 99 -0.92 7.96 2.56
N GLY A 100 0.08 7.09 2.64
CA GLY A 100 0.06 5.82 1.92
C GLY A 100 1.25 4.92 2.19
N VAL A 101 1.22 3.74 1.59
CA VAL A 101 2.27 2.73 1.71
C VAL A 101 2.67 2.15 0.35
N VAL A 102 3.97 2.00 0.12
CA VAL A 102 4.55 1.42 -1.10
C VAL A 102 5.31 0.15 -0.75
N LEU A 103 4.91 -0.96 -1.37
CA LEU A 103 5.41 -2.31 -1.10
C LEU A 103 5.98 -2.96 -2.36
N ARG A 104 6.97 -3.84 -2.17
CA ARG A 104 7.53 -4.65 -3.26
C ARG A 104 6.64 -5.83 -3.62
N THR A 105 6.23 -6.62 -2.64
CA THR A 105 5.47 -7.85 -2.86
C THR A 105 4.02 -7.63 -2.46
N SER A 106 3.11 -8.36 -3.09
CA SER A 106 1.73 -8.48 -2.60
C SER A 106 1.72 -8.99 -1.17
N VAL A 107 0.77 -8.49 -0.38
CA VAL A 107 0.57 -8.93 1.01
C VAL A 107 0.12 -10.39 1.01
N THR A 108 0.73 -11.19 1.88
CA THR A 108 0.37 -12.60 2.07
C THR A 108 -0.56 -12.75 3.25
N GLU A 109 -1.23 -13.90 3.34
CA GLU A 109 -1.91 -14.29 4.58
C GLU A 109 -0.94 -14.25 5.78
N PRO A 110 -1.36 -13.69 6.92
CA PRO A 110 -0.48 -13.53 8.06
C PRO A 110 -0.24 -14.87 8.76
N SER A 111 0.98 -15.05 9.24
CA SER A 111 1.39 -16.23 10.00
C SER A 111 2.05 -15.82 11.31
N ASN A 112 1.26 -15.34 12.27
CA ASN A 112 1.69 -15.00 13.62
C ASN A 112 0.57 -15.27 14.62
N TYR A 113 0.91 -15.82 15.78
CA TYR A 113 -0.08 -16.12 16.84
C TYR A 113 -0.78 -14.86 17.39
N ARG A 114 -0.14 -13.68 17.27
CA ARG A 114 -0.68 -12.37 17.67
C ARG A 114 -1.54 -11.73 16.57
N ALA A 115 -1.56 -12.27 15.35
CA ALA A 115 -2.28 -11.65 14.24
C ALA A 115 -3.79 -11.66 14.51
N THR A 116 -4.41 -10.47 14.55
CA THR A 116 -5.87 -10.33 14.75
C THR A 116 -6.59 -9.87 13.48
N ARG A 117 -5.89 -9.18 12.57
CA ARG A 117 -6.42 -8.71 11.28
C ARG A 117 -5.37 -8.84 10.18
N HIS A 118 -5.86 -8.92 8.93
CA HIS A 118 -5.03 -8.86 7.74
C HIS A 118 -4.60 -7.40 7.47
N LEU A 119 -3.37 -7.16 6.99
CA LEU A 119 -2.84 -5.81 6.78
C LEU A 119 -3.74 -4.97 5.85
N ASP A 120 -4.23 -5.54 4.74
CA ASP A 120 -5.17 -4.86 3.83
C ASP A 120 -6.43 -4.33 4.55
N GLN A 121 -7.04 -5.14 5.42
CA GLN A 121 -8.22 -4.74 6.18
C GLN A 121 -7.89 -3.64 7.19
N TRP A 122 -6.71 -3.72 7.81
CA TRP A 122 -6.24 -2.72 8.75
C TRP A 122 -5.97 -1.37 8.07
N LEU A 123 -5.35 -1.37 6.89
CA LEU A 123 -5.14 -0.16 6.08
C LEU A 123 -6.47 0.46 5.64
N LYS A 124 -7.44 -0.37 5.21
CA LYS A 124 -8.81 0.07 4.86
C LYS A 124 -9.49 0.77 6.04
N ALA A 125 -9.43 0.16 7.23
CA ALA A 125 -10.06 0.72 8.44
C ALA A 125 -9.46 2.08 8.85
N ARG A 126 -8.24 2.39 8.41
CA ARG A 126 -7.52 3.63 8.71
C ARG A 126 -7.51 4.64 7.57
N GLY A 127 -8.15 4.33 6.45
CA GLY A 127 -8.16 5.22 5.28
C GLY A 127 -6.81 5.35 4.57
N ILE A 128 -5.90 4.37 4.72
CA ILE A 128 -4.56 4.41 4.10
C ILE A 128 -4.60 3.65 2.77
N ALA A 129 -4.31 4.35 1.68
CA ALA A 129 -4.12 3.72 0.36
C ALA A 129 -2.72 3.10 0.26
N GLY A 130 -2.61 1.98 -0.43
CA GLY A 130 -1.35 1.30 -0.65
C GLY A 130 -1.18 0.80 -2.08
N ILE A 131 0.07 0.63 -2.48
CA ILE A 131 0.47 0.06 -3.76
C ILE A 131 1.53 -1.03 -3.53
N SER A 132 1.37 -2.15 -4.21
CA SER A 132 2.30 -3.27 -4.19
C SER A 132 2.77 -3.63 -5.60
N GLY A 133 3.88 -4.37 -5.72
CA GLY A 133 4.49 -4.69 -7.01
C GLY A 133 5.51 -3.66 -7.49
N ILE A 134 5.85 -2.67 -6.65
CA ILE A 134 6.78 -1.59 -7.01
C ILE A 134 8.22 -2.02 -6.77
N ASP A 135 9.14 -1.59 -7.64
CA ASP A 135 10.57 -1.71 -7.36
C ASP A 135 11.00 -0.72 -6.25
N THR A 136 10.75 -1.10 -5.00
CA THR A 136 11.09 -0.26 -3.84
C THR A 136 12.59 -0.01 -3.71
N ARG A 137 13.45 -0.83 -4.31
CA ARG A 137 14.90 -0.59 -4.34
C ARG A 137 15.25 0.54 -5.30
N ALA A 138 14.68 0.54 -6.49
CA ALA A 138 14.83 1.64 -7.46
C ALA A 138 14.27 2.94 -6.89
N LEU A 139 13.07 2.90 -6.28
CA LEU A 139 12.47 4.06 -5.63
C LEU A 139 13.34 4.58 -4.46
N THR A 140 13.91 3.68 -3.65
CA THR A 140 14.84 4.08 -2.58
C THR A 140 16.10 4.74 -3.14
N ALA A 141 16.66 4.24 -4.25
CA ALA A 141 17.82 4.87 -4.89
C ALA A 141 17.48 6.28 -5.39
N LEU A 142 16.32 6.45 -6.02
CA LEU A 142 15.80 7.75 -6.46
C LEU A 142 15.68 8.73 -5.29
N ILE A 143 15.09 8.31 -4.17
CA ILE A 143 14.93 9.17 -2.99
C ILE A 143 16.29 9.56 -2.39
N ARG A 144 17.25 8.64 -2.39
CA ARG A 144 18.61 8.90 -1.86
C ARG A 144 19.41 9.88 -2.71
N GLU A 145 19.20 9.89 -4.01
CA GLU A 145 19.93 10.74 -4.96
C GLU A 145 19.25 12.10 -5.16
N GLY A 146 17.91 12.12 -5.26
CA GLY A 146 17.12 13.30 -5.57
C GLY A 146 16.44 13.98 -4.38
N GLY A 147 16.52 13.39 -3.18
CA GLY A 147 15.69 13.81 -2.04
C GLY A 147 14.29 13.20 -2.11
N MET A 148 13.44 13.56 -1.15
CA MET A 148 12.10 12.98 -0.99
C MET A 148 11.11 13.73 -1.90
N PRO A 149 10.60 13.10 -2.98
CA PRO A 149 9.68 13.76 -3.89
C PRO A 149 8.27 13.80 -3.29
N ASN A 150 7.50 14.84 -3.61
CA ASN A 150 6.05 14.79 -3.42
C ASN A 150 5.45 13.81 -4.44
N ALA A 151 4.40 13.11 -4.03
CA ALA A 151 3.67 12.20 -4.89
C ALA A 151 2.20 12.10 -4.51
N VAL A 152 1.41 11.60 -5.45
CA VAL A 152 0.05 11.15 -5.22
C VAL A 152 0.02 9.63 -5.34
N ILE A 153 -0.48 8.98 -4.30
CA ILE A 153 -0.83 7.55 -4.33
C ILE A 153 -2.33 7.45 -4.58
N ALA A 154 -2.74 6.63 -5.55
CA ALA A 154 -4.13 6.39 -5.87
C ALA A 154 -4.41 4.90 -5.90
N HIS A 155 -5.53 4.47 -5.32
CA HIS A 155 -6.01 3.10 -5.36
C HIS A 155 -7.46 3.10 -5.87
N SER A 156 -7.67 2.41 -7.00
CA SER A 156 -8.99 2.15 -7.56
C SER A 156 -9.14 0.69 -7.98
N PRO A 157 -10.10 -0.08 -7.41
CA PRO A 157 -10.27 -1.50 -7.75
C PRO A 157 -10.62 -1.77 -9.21
N ASP A 158 -11.20 -0.78 -9.91
CA ASP A 158 -11.52 -0.88 -11.34
C ASP A 158 -10.32 -0.54 -12.24
N GLY A 159 -9.22 -0.04 -11.68
CA GLY A 159 -8.03 0.39 -12.40
C GLY A 159 -8.29 1.57 -13.34
N VAL A 160 -9.29 2.41 -13.07
CA VAL A 160 -9.55 3.62 -13.85
C VAL A 160 -8.99 4.82 -13.08
N PHE A 161 -8.05 5.53 -13.71
CA PHE A 161 -7.39 6.70 -13.12
C PHE A 161 -7.44 7.87 -14.07
N ASP A 162 -7.69 9.06 -13.53
CA ASP A 162 -7.50 10.33 -14.24
C ASP A 162 -6.10 10.86 -13.90
N ILE A 163 -5.10 10.45 -14.69
CA ILE A 163 -3.68 10.77 -14.42
C ILE A 163 -3.44 12.28 -14.52
N GLU A 164 -4.19 13.03 -15.31
CA GLU A 164 -4.03 14.49 -15.41
C GLU A 164 -4.53 15.22 -14.15
N ALA A 165 -5.41 14.58 -13.38
CA ALA A 165 -5.94 15.11 -12.13
C ALA A 165 -5.09 14.73 -10.89
N LEU A 166 -4.14 13.79 -11.05
CA LEU A 166 -3.22 13.30 -10.00
C LEU A 166 -1.88 14.04 -10.05
#